data_AF-A0A9Q2D0I8-F1
#
_entry.id   AF-A0A9Q2D0I8-F1
#
_cell.length_a   1.000
_cell.length_b   1.000
_cell.length_c   1.000
_cell.angle_alpha   90.00
_cell.angle_beta   90.00
_cell.angle_gamma   90.00
#
_symmetry.space_group_name_H-M   'P 1'
#
loop_
_entity.id
_entity.type
_entity.pdbx_description
1 polymer ?
#
loop_
_entity_poly.entity_id
_entity_poly.type
_entity_poly.pdbx_seq_one_letter_code
_entity_poly.pdbx_strand_id
1 'polypeptide(L)' 'MPFIDTGELFKIGGTSIHIGVNTMSLLMLLIAILSVYALINAVRSKNILGIIFSVGAIATFGFFSLATIFTFGYPDL' A
#
# COMPACT_ATOMS: atom_id res chain seq x y z
N MET A 1 -11.36 12.05 -3.87
CA MET A 1 -11.20 12.88 -2.66
C MET A 1 -10.67 12.02 -1.51
N PRO A 2 -9.56 12.42 -0.89
CA PRO A 2 -9.13 11.87 0.39
C PRO A 2 -10.17 12.15 1.48
N PHE A 3 -10.26 11.23 2.44
CA PHE A 3 -10.99 11.47 3.69
C PHE A 3 -10.15 12.31 4.66
N ILE A 4 -8.82 12.13 4.59
CA ILE A 4 -7.83 12.83 5.39
C ILE A 4 -6.79 13.36 4.42
N ASP A 5 -6.55 14.67 4.44
CA ASP A 5 -5.53 15.34 3.66
C ASP A 5 -4.81 16.35 4.55
N THR A 6 -3.47 16.31 4.50
CA THR A 6 -2.62 17.20 5.29
C THR A 6 -2.11 18.39 4.47
N GLY A 7 -2.38 18.45 3.16
CA GLY A 7 -1.79 19.43 2.25
C GLY A 7 -0.30 19.17 2.00
N GLU A 8 0.36 20.05 1.22
CA GLU A 8 1.78 19.88 0.87
C GLU A 8 2.63 19.93 2.16
N LEU A 9 3.33 18.85 2.47
CA LEU A 9 4.22 18.81 3.63
C LEU A 9 5.64 19.25 3.25
N PHE A 10 6.25 18.59 2.28
CA PHE A 10 7.60 18.88 1.79
C PHE A 10 7.82 18.31 0.39
N LYS A 11 8.74 18.89 -0.38
CA LYS A 11 9.06 18.42 -1.74
C LYS A 11 10.38 17.68 -1.75
N ILE A 12 10.39 16.49 -2.35
CA ILE A 12 11.61 15.70 -2.55
C ILE A 12 11.78 15.45 -4.05
N GLY A 13 12.85 15.98 -4.65
CA GLY A 13 13.20 15.69 -6.04
C GLY A 13 12.14 16.09 -7.08
N GLY A 14 11.30 17.09 -6.77
CA GLY A 14 10.19 17.51 -7.64
C GLY A 14 8.84 16.84 -7.33
N THR A 15 8.81 15.86 -6.42
CA THR A 15 7.59 15.22 -5.95
C THR A 15 7.10 15.86 -4.65
N SER A 16 5.87 16.37 -4.63
CA SER A 16 5.24 16.89 -3.42
C SER A 16 4.77 15.75 -2.53
N ILE A 17 5.34 15.66 -1.33
CA ILE A 17 4.92 14.70 -0.31
C ILE A 17 3.79 15.29 0.51
N HIS A 18 2.75 14.48 0.67
CA HIS A 18 1.53 14.75 1.39
C HIS A 18 1.19 13.55 2.28
N ILE A 19 0.18 13.67 3.14
CA ILE A 19 -0.43 12.50 3.76
C ILE A 19 -1.92 12.53 3.45
N GLY A 20 -2.33 11.59 2.60
CA GLY A 20 -3.65 11.49 2.00
C GLY A 20 -4.25 10.10 2.14
N VAL A 21 -5.28 9.92 2.95
CA VAL A 21 -5.94 8.61 3.10
C VAL A 21 -7.24 8.58 2.32
N ASN A 22 -7.40 7.58 1.44
CA ASN A 22 -8.62 7.36 0.67
C ASN A 22 -9.05 5.88 0.73
N THR A 23 -10.18 5.55 0.10
CA THR A 23 -10.70 4.17 0.11
C THR A 23 -9.71 3.18 -0.49
N MET A 24 -9.06 3.56 -1.60
CA MET A 24 -8.17 2.66 -2.33
C MET A 24 -6.90 2.36 -1.54
N SER A 25 -6.29 3.36 -0.90
CA SER A 25 -5.13 3.16 -0.04
C SER A 25 -5.45 2.25 1.14
N LEU A 26 -6.62 2.40 1.76
CA LEU A 26 -7.07 1.56 2.86
C LEU A 26 -7.33 0.12 2.42
N LEU A 27 -8.02 -0.09 1.30
CA LEU A 27 -8.28 -1.43 0.77
C LEU A 27 -6.98 -2.15 0.41
N MET A 28 -6.05 -1.47 -0.26
CA MET A 28 -4.73 -2.05 -0.55
C MET A 28 -3.93 -2.35 0.71
N LEU A 29 -3.98 -1.48 1.73
CA LEU A 29 -3.30 -1.72 3.01
C LEU A 29 -3.88 -2.95 3.72
N LEU A 30 -5.20 -3.09 3.73
CA LEU A 30 -5.88 -4.26 4.29
C LEU A 30 -5.46 -5.54 3.57
N ILE A 31 -5.41 -5.54 2.24
CA ILE A 31 -4.92 -6.68 1.47
C ILE A 31 -3.46 -7.00 1.81
N ALA A 32 -2.61 -5.99 1.95
CA ALA A 32 -1.21 -6.16 2.36
C ALA A 32 -1.11 -6.79 3.76
N ILE A 33 -1.93 -6.37 4.72
CA ILE A 33 -1.96 -6.95 6.07
C ILE A 33 -2.48 -8.40 6.04
N LEU A 34 -3.57 -8.67 5.32
CA LEU A 34 -4.14 -10.01 5.20
C LEU A 34 -3.18 -10.99 4.50
N SER A 35 -2.41 -10.50 3.54
CA SER A 35 -1.40 -11.32 2.85
C SER A 35 -0.21 -11.71 3.75
N VAL A 36 0.05 -10.97 4.84
CA VAL A 36 1.00 -11.43 5.88
C VAL A 36 0.49 -12.69 6.56
N TYR A 37 -0.80 -12.76 6.90
CA TYR A 37 -1.39 -13.98 7.47
C TYR A 37 -1.39 -15.13 6.47
N ALA A 38 -1.68 -14.85 5.20
CA ALA A 38 -1.57 -15.84 4.13
C ALA A 38 -0.14 -16.38 4.00
N LEU A 39 0.87 -15.52 4.08
CA LEU A 39 2.28 -15.89 4.06
C LEU A 39 2.63 -16.81 5.23
N ILE A 40 2.22 -16.47 6.46
CA ILE A 40 2.48 -17.30 7.65
C ILE A 40 1.90 -18.71 7.45
N ASN A 41 0.67 -18.82 6.95
CA ASN A 41 0.03 -20.11 6.68
C ASN A 41 0.70 -20.89 5.54
N ALA A 42 1.13 -20.19 4.48
CA ALA A 42 1.84 -20.79 3.35
C ALA A 42 3.22 -21.34 3.76
N VAL A 43 3.94 -20.63 4.64
CA VAL A 43 5.21 -21.10 5.21
C VAL A 43 4.99 -22.35 6.07
N ARG A 44 3.99 -22.35 6.96
CA ARG A 44 3.68 -23.50 7.82
C ARG A 44 3.31 -24.76 7.03
N SER A 45 2.60 -24.59 5.92
CA SER A 45 2.19 -25.68 5.03
C SER A 45 3.25 -26.05 3.98
N LYS A 46 4.41 -25.39 3.97
CA LYS A 46 5.47 -25.55 2.94
C LYS A 46 4.96 -25.34 1.52
N ASN A 47 3.92 -24.52 1.34
CA ASN A 47 3.36 -24.19 0.05
C ASN A 47 4.18 -23.08 -0.62
N ILE A 48 5.15 -23.47 -1.44
CA ILE A 48 6.07 -22.55 -2.14
C ILE A 48 5.31 -21.55 -3.02
N LEU A 49 4.28 -22.02 -3.75
CA LEU A 49 3.50 -21.15 -4.63
C LEU A 49 2.74 -20.10 -3.81
N GLY A 50 2.14 -20.51 -2.70
CA GLY A 50 1.47 -19.63 -1.76
C GLY A 50 2.41 -18.59 -1.14
N ILE A 51 3.65 -18.97 -0.83
CA ILE A 51 4.68 -18.06 -0.32
C ILE A 51 4.98 -16.97 -1.36
N ILE A 52 5.26 -17.36 -2.61
CA ILE A 52 5.60 -16.41 -3.68
C ILE A 52 4.46 -15.41 -3.90
N PHE A 53 3.23 -15.88 -4.01
CA PHE A 53 2.08 -14.99 -4.20
C PHE A 53 1.81 -14.10 -2.99
N SER A 54 1.98 -14.60 -1.77
CA SER A 54 1.80 -13.78 -0.57
C SER A 54 2.86 -12.69 -0.47
N VAL A 55 4.12 -13.00 -0.74
CA VAL A 55 5.21 -12.00 -0.79
C VAL A 55 4.94 -10.97 -1.87
N GLY A 56 4.55 -11.41 -3.07
CA GLY A 56 4.20 -10.51 -4.17
C GLY A 56 3.04 -9.58 -3.82
N ALA A 57 2.00 -10.10 -3.15
CA ALA A 57 0.86 -9.32 -2.70
C ALA A 57 1.26 -8.28 -1.64
N ILE A 58 2.04 -8.68 -0.62
CA ILE A 58 2.54 -7.75 0.41
C ILE A 58 3.34 -6.62 -0.23
N ALA A 59 4.30 -6.98 -1.10
CA ALA A 59 5.17 -6.00 -1.75
C ALA A 59 4.37 -5.05 -2.64
N THR A 60 3.48 -5.57 -3.49
CA THR A 60 2.72 -4.77 -4.44
C THR A 60 1.69 -3.89 -3.73
N PHE A 61 0.76 -4.49 -2.98
CA PHE A 61 -0.32 -3.74 -2.35
C PHE A 61 0.18 -2.85 -1.20
N GLY A 62 1.20 -3.29 -0.46
CA GLY A 62 1.83 -2.48 0.57
C GLY A 62 2.52 -1.25 -0.03
N PHE A 63 3.33 -1.44 -1.08
CA PHE A 63 4.00 -0.34 -1.77
C PHE A 63 3.00 0.66 -2.35
N PHE A 64 2.02 0.20 -3.12
CA PHE A 64 1.04 1.09 -3.75
C PHE A 64 0.10 1.76 -2.74
N SER A 65 -0.21 1.10 -1.62
CA SER A 65 -0.92 1.75 -0.52
C SER A 65 -0.13 2.92 0.04
N LEU A 66 1.14 2.69 0.40
CA LEU A 66 2.01 3.74 0.96
C LEU A 66 2.27 4.85 -0.06
N ALA A 67 2.53 4.52 -1.33
CA ALA A 67 2.70 5.51 -2.39
C ALA A 67 1.42 6.37 -2.55
N THR A 68 0.25 5.74 -2.51
CA THR A 68 -1.02 6.48 -2.57
C THR A 68 -1.18 7.40 -1.36
N ILE A 69 -0.78 6.94 -0.16
CA ILE A 69 -0.83 7.73 1.07
C ILE A 69 0.10 8.94 0.99
N PHE A 70 1.32 8.76 0.47
CA PHE A 70 2.35 9.80 0.55
C PHE A 70 2.42 10.76 -0.63
N THR A 71 1.93 10.37 -1.80
CA THR A 71 2.11 11.17 -3.03
C THR A 71 0.82 11.54 -3.76
N PHE A 72 -0.35 11.12 -3.26
CA PHE A 72 -1.64 11.26 -3.94
C PHE A 72 -1.63 10.72 -5.38
N GLY A 73 -2.17 9.52 -5.57
CA GLY A 73 -2.43 8.96 -6.91
C GLY A 73 -3.58 9.63 -7.67
N TYR A 74 -3.88 10.90 -7.41
CA TYR A 74 -4.91 11.65 -8.12
C TYR A 74 -4.29 12.95 -8.67
N PRO A 75 -4.37 13.22 -9.97
CA PRO A 75 -3.94 14.50 -10.51
C PRO A 75 -4.79 15.62 -9.91
N ASP A 76 -4.15 16.72 -9.52
CA ASP A 76 -4.84 17.97 -9.21
C ASP A 76 -5.68 18.36 -10.44
N LEU A 77 -7.00 18.17 -10.36
CA LEU A 77 -7.95 18.81 -11.26
C LEU A 77 -8.44 20.10 -10.62
#